data_AF-A0A0A6PPY9-F1
#
_entry.id   AF-A0A0A6PPY9-F1
#
_cell.length_a   1.000
_cell.length_b   1.000
_cell.length_c   1.000
_cell.angle_alpha   90.00
_cell.angle_beta   90.00
_cell.angle_gamma   90.00
#
_symmetry.space_group_name_H-M   'P 1'
#
loop_
_entity.id
_entity.type
_entity.pdbx_description
1 polymer ?
#
loop_
_entity_poly.entity_id
_entity_poly.type
_entity_poly.pdbx_seq_one_letter_code
_entity_poly.pdbx_strand_id
1 'polypeptide(L)'
;MSPLYAKTEKVVFVSDSCHSATVARGPAAPIRAIKDDKRPHLLGQQTYIQPLTVRGIRIGAAQDHESAIEWPQKEGQYYGLFTWHWVQNLQQAQANDTWHNLFERTDAQIREQRPQIEGNRRQLLAGVTKGSI
;
A
#
# COMPACT_ATOMS: atom_id res chain seq x y z
N MET A 1 21.20 -7.68 5.92
CA MET A 1 19.79 -8.09 5.74
C MET A 1 18.90 -7.02 6.37
N SER A 2 17.76 -6.67 5.75
CA SER A 2 16.80 -5.74 6.38
C SER A 2 16.35 -6.30 7.75
N PRO A 3 16.31 -5.49 8.83
CA PRO A 3 15.95 -5.97 10.17
C PRO A 3 14.61 -6.69 10.23
N LEU A 4 13.66 -6.31 9.37
CA LEU A 4 12.32 -6.88 9.33
C LEU A 4 12.32 -8.35 8.86
N TYR A 5 13.11 -8.66 7.84
CA TYR A 5 13.21 -10.02 7.30
C TYR A 5 13.98 -10.99 8.20
N ALA A 6 14.69 -10.47 9.22
CA ALA A 6 15.26 -11.30 10.28
C ALA A 6 14.23 -11.71 11.34
N LYS A 7 13.03 -11.10 11.34
CA LYS A 7 11.99 -11.32 12.35
C LYS A 7 10.79 -12.10 11.82
N THR A 8 10.53 -12.03 10.51
CA THR A 8 9.41 -12.72 9.88
C THR A 8 9.71 -13.03 8.42
N GLU A 9 9.19 -14.16 7.95
CA GLU A 9 9.23 -14.56 6.55
C GLU A 9 8.07 -13.97 5.73
N LYS A 10 7.03 -13.48 6.41
CA LYS A 10 5.81 -12.96 5.80
C LYS A 10 5.69 -11.47 6.10
N VAL A 11 6.04 -10.66 5.12
CA VAL A 11 5.88 -9.21 5.15
C VAL A 11 4.99 -8.77 4.00
N VAL A 12 3.94 -8.02 4.34
CA VAL A 12 3.10 -7.32 3.38
C VAL A 12 3.07 -5.86 3.79
N PHE A 13 3.56 -5.00 2.92
CA PHE A 13 3.58 -3.56 3.10
C PHE A 13 2.56 -2.94 2.15
N VAL A 14 1.55 -2.29 2.73
CA VAL A 14 0.51 -1.59 1.98
C VAL A 14 0.62 -0.11 2.29
N SER A 15 0.71 0.71 1.25
CA SER A 15 0.84 2.17 1.37
C SER A 15 -0.13 2.89 0.46
N ASP A 16 -0.99 3.70 1.08
CA ASP A 16 -1.85 4.64 0.37
C ASP A 16 -1.20 6.02 0.39
N SER A 17 -0.47 6.34 -0.68
CA SER A 17 0.35 7.54 -0.79
C SER A 17 0.57 7.88 -2.27
N CYS A 18 0.68 9.17 -2.58
CA CYS A 18 1.06 9.66 -3.91
C CYS A 18 2.49 9.23 -4.28
N HIS A 19 2.83 9.37 -5.55
CA HIS A 19 4.19 9.27 -6.10
C HIS A 19 4.91 8.01 -5.68
N SER A 20 4.66 6.93 -6.41
CA SER A 20 5.23 5.59 -6.24
C SER A 20 4.72 4.86 -5.02
N ALA A 21 3.83 5.47 -4.24
CA ALA A 21 3.52 5.03 -2.88
C ALA A 21 4.81 4.81 -2.04
N THR A 22 5.89 5.52 -2.37
CA THR A 22 6.93 5.78 -1.38
C THR A 22 6.30 6.73 -0.37
N VAL A 23 6.64 6.55 0.90
CA VAL A 23 6.04 7.32 2.02
C VAL A 23 6.60 8.76 2.03
N ALA A 24 6.71 9.39 0.85
CA ALA A 24 7.19 10.73 0.61
C ALA A 24 6.14 11.47 -0.24
N ARG A 25 5.50 12.46 0.37
CA ARG A 25 4.36 13.20 -0.21
C ARG A 25 4.85 14.12 -1.33
N GLY A 26 4.14 14.14 -2.46
CA GLY A 26 4.32 15.17 -3.49
C GLY A 26 3.22 16.26 -3.46
N PRO A 27 3.37 17.31 -4.28
CA PRO A 27 2.74 18.61 -4.08
C PRO A 27 1.30 18.80 -4.63
N ALA A 28 0.58 17.75 -5.03
CA ALA A 28 -0.75 17.93 -5.66
C ALA A 28 -1.86 18.22 -4.63
N ALA A 29 -2.75 19.18 -4.90
CA ALA A 29 -3.97 19.41 -4.09
C ALA A 29 -5.04 18.33 -4.39
N PRO A 30 -5.93 17.91 -3.44
CA PRO A 30 -6.36 18.56 -2.20
C PRO A 30 -5.88 17.81 -0.94
N ILE A 31 -4.58 17.48 -0.85
CA ILE A 31 -4.03 16.85 0.35
C ILE A 31 -3.65 17.92 1.37
N ARG A 32 -3.98 17.69 2.65
CA ARG A 32 -3.36 18.39 3.79
C ARG A 32 -1.86 18.10 3.77
N ALA A 33 -1.10 18.90 3.04
CA ALA A 33 0.35 18.84 2.99
C ALA A 33 0.95 19.73 4.08
N ILE A 34 1.87 19.16 4.86
CA ILE A 34 2.74 19.94 5.74
C ILE A 34 3.78 20.61 4.84
N LYS A 35 4.23 21.83 5.18
CA LYS A 35 5.31 22.49 4.44
C LYS A 35 6.54 21.58 4.39
N ASP A 36 7.24 21.62 3.25
CA ASP A 36 8.46 20.84 3.02
C ASP A 36 9.49 21.08 4.13
N ASP A 37 9.94 20.01 4.79
CA ASP A 37 10.92 20.09 5.89
C ASP A 37 12.33 20.10 5.31
N LYS A 38 12.93 21.30 5.25
CA LYS A 38 14.28 21.50 4.70
C LYS A 38 15.40 21.07 5.65
N ARG A 39 15.09 20.61 6.88
CA ARG A 39 16.13 20.16 7.81
C ARG A 39 16.75 18.87 7.26
N PRO A 40 18.09 18.73 7.29
CA PRO A 40 18.73 17.50 6.87
C PRO A 40 18.27 16.35 7.76
N HIS A 41 17.59 15.37 7.16
CA HIS A 41 17.17 14.18 7.88
C HIS A 41 18.39 13.29 8.10
N LEU A 42 18.81 13.10 9.35
CA LEU A 42 20.01 12.33 9.71
C LEU A 42 20.02 10.91 9.12
N LEU A 43 18.85 10.29 8.97
CA LEU A 43 18.72 8.96 8.32
C LEU A 43 18.68 9.04 6.79
N GLY A 44 18.34 10.20 6.21
CA GLY A 44 18.35 10.42 4.76
C GLY A 44 19.76 10.51 4.18
N GLN A 45 20.77 10.68 5.04
CA GLN A 45 22.20 10.67 4.67
C GLN A 45 22.84 9.28 4.82
N GLN A 46 22.11 8.28 5.32
CA GLN A 46 22.64 6.92 5.43
C GLN A 46 22.70 6.26 4.05
N THR A 47 23.79 5.55 3.78
CA THR A 47 23.89 4.71 2.59
C THR A 47 22.82 3.63 2.63
N TYR A 48 21.85 3.71 1.72
CA TYR A 48 20.85 2.66 1.56
C TYR A 48 21.51 1.41 0.97
N ILE A 49 21.62 0.36 1.76
CA ILE A 49 22.05 -0.95 1.28
C ILE A 49 20.81 -1.70 0.81
N GLN A 50 20.62 -1.78 -0.50
CA GLN A 50 19.54 -2.55 -1.08
C GLN A 50 19.69 -4.03 -0.66
N PRO A 51 18.65 -4.66 -0.10
CA PRO A 51 18.71 -6.07 0.25
C PRO A 51 18.91 -6.93 -1.00
N LEU A 52 19.90 -7.83 -0.97
CA LEU A 52 20.13 -8.85 -2.03
C LEU A 52 18.93 -9.79 -2.24
N THR A 53 18.07 -9.92 -1.23
CA THR A 53 16.80 -10.63 -1.31
C THR A 53 15.70 -9.74 -0.78
N VAL A 54 14.78 -9.35 -1.66
CA VAL A 54 13.52 -8.70 -1.29
C VAL A 54 12.50 -9.82 -1.06
N ARG A 55 12.19 -10.11 0.21
CA ARG A 55 11.22 -11.13 0.60
C ARG A 55 9.96 -10.47 1.13
N GLY A 56 9.01 -10.14 0.28
CA GLY A 56 7.78 -9.51 0.74
C GLY A 56 6.89 -9.09 -0.40
N ILE A 57 5.71 -8.61 -0.05
CA ILE A 57 4.75 -8.03 -0.99
C ILE A 57 4.64 -6.56 -0.68
N ARG A 58 4.79 -5.72 -1.70
CA ARG A 58 4.61 -4.28 -1.61
C ARG A 58 3.42 -3.90 -2.47
N ILE A 59 2.46 -3.19 -1.89
CA ILE A 59 1.25 -2.73 -2.55
C ILE A 59 1.14 -1.23 -2.37
N GLY A 60 1.06 -0.51 -3.48
CA GLY A 60 0.93 0.95 -3.51
C GLY A 60 -0.39 1.37 -4.14
N ALA A 61 -0.98 2.44 -3.61
CA ALA A 61 -2.22 3.00 -4.15
C ALA A 61 -2.05 3.73 -5.49
N ALA A 62 -0.86 4.24 -5.78
CA ALA A 62 -0.58 5.04 -6.98
C ALA A 62 0.81 4.72 -7.56
N GLN A 63 0.98 4.93 -8.87
CA GLN A 63 2.28 4.86 -9.55
C GLN A 63 3.17 6.08 -9.26
N ASP A 64 4.43 6.00 -9.70
CA ASP A 64 5.50 6.99 -9.49
C ASP A 64 5.12 8.44 -9.81
N HIS A 65 4.29 8.62 -10.82
CA HIS A 65 3.87 9.92 -11.34
C HIS A 65 2.41 10.27 -11.03
N GLU A 66 1.72 9.46 -10.22
CA GLU A 66 0.30 9.61 -9.92
C GLU A 66 0.08 10.01 -8.45
N SER A 67 -1.05 10.68 -8.20
CA SER A 67 -1.50 11.02 -6.86
C SER A 67 -2.46 9.97 -6.33
N ALA A 68 -2.37 9.66 -5.04
CA ALA A 68 -3.43 8.96 -4.33
C ALA A 68 -4.60 9.94 -4.11
N ILE A 69 -5.82 9.46 -4.31
CA ILE A 69 -7.04 10.26 -4.36
C ILE A 69 -7.87 9.99 -3.11
N GLU A 70 -8.50 11.05 -2.60
CA GLU A 70 -9.51 10.95 -1.54
C GLU A 70 -10.89 10.69 -2.16
N TRP A 71 -11.60 9.70 -1.62
CA TRP A 71 -12.96 9.34 -1.95
C TRP A 71 -13.95 10.05 -1.02
N PRO A 72 -14.78 10.97 -1.55
CA PRO A 72 -15.78 11.66 -0.75
C PRO A 72 -16.90 10.69 -0.34
N GLN A 73 -17.26 10.75 0.93
CA GLN A 73 -18.40 10.03 1.50
C GLN A 73 -19.48 11.00 1.98
N LYS A 74 -20.58 10.43 2.46
CA LYS A 74 -21.66 11.21 3.09
C LYS A 74 -21.11 12.03 4.26
N GLU A 75 -21.77 13.15 4.54
CA GLU A 75 -21.47 14.01 5.71
C GLU A 75 -20.06 14.64 5.70
N GLY A 76 -19.47 14.82 4.51
CA GLY A 76 -18.18 15.50 4.37
C GLY A 76 -16.98 14.68 4.85
N GLN A 77 -17.14 13.36 5.00
CA GLN A 77 -16.04 12.44 5.30
C GLN A 77 -15.25 12.13 4.02
N TYR A 78 -13.95 11.89 4.17
CA TYR A 78 -13.04 11.52 3.08
C TYR A 78 -12.19 10.33 3.52
N TYR A 79 -12.02 9.37 2.62
CA TYR A 79 -11.14 8.22 2.81
C TYR A 79 -10.23 8.07 1.60
N GLY A 80 -9.00 7.58 1.77
CA GLY A 80 -8.17 7.21 0.62
C GLY A 80 -8.92 6.21 -0.26
N LEU A 81 -9.08 6.52 -1.55
CA LEU A 81 -9.84 5.73 -2.52
C LEU A 81 -9.38 4.27 -2.55
N PHE A 82 -8.06 4.09 -2.60
CA PHE A 82 -7.47 2.76 -2.53
C PHE A 82 -7.74 2.08 -1.20
N THR A 83 -7.45 2.73 -0.07
CA THR A 83 -7.68 2.15 1.26
C THR A 83 -9.14 1.74 1.45
N TRP A 84 -10.08 2.56 0.98
CA TRP A 84 -11.51 2.28 1.06
C TRP A 84 -11.85 0.96 0.38
N HIS A 85 -11.55 0.81 -0.92
CA HIS A 85 -11.82 -0.42 -1.66
C HIS A 85 -11.01 -1.60 -1.15
N TRP A 86 -9.75 -1.38 -0.79
CA TRP A 86 -8.86 -2.40 -0.23
C TRP A 86 -9.44 -3.05 1.03
N VAL A 87 -9.89 -2.23 1.99
CA VAL A 87 -10.48 -2.72 3.24
C VAL A 87 -11.78 -3.48 2.99
N GLN A 88 -12.65 -2.96 2.09
CA GLN A 88 -13.89 -3.65 1.73
C GLN A 88 -13.62 -5.03 1.11
N ASN A 89 -12.66 -5.14 0.19
CA ASN A 89 -12.31 -6.42 -0.42
C ASN A 89 -11.60 -7.36 0.57
N LEU A 90 -10.83 -6.81 1.52
CA LEU A 90 -10.19 -7.60 2.57
C LEU A 90 -11.22 -8.23 3.51
N GLN A 91 -12.29 -7.50 3.85
CA GLN A 91 -13.42 -8.02 4.64
C GLN A 91 -14.18 -9.14 3.92
N GLN A 92 -14.15 -9.14 2.59
CA GLN A 92 -14.80 -10.15 1.73
C GLN A 92 -13.83 -11.25 1.25
N ALA A 93 -12.59 -11.25 1.75
CA ALA A 93 -11.58 -12.21 1.34
C ALA A 93 -11.96 -13.64 1.76
N GLN A 94 -11.71 -14.58 0.86
CA GLN A 94 -11.96 -16.01 1.06
C GLN A 94 -10.69 -16.73 1.51
N ALA A 95 -10.85 -17.91 2.12
CA ALA A 95 -9.73 -18.68 2.70
C ALA A 95 -8.65 -19.06 1.69
N ASN A 96 -9.01 -19.14 0.41
CA ASN A 96 -8.13 -19.46 -0.70
C ASN A 96 -7.69 -18.23 -1.51
N ASP A 97 -8.02 -17.01 -1.07
CA ASP A 97 -7.58 -15.82 -1.76
C ASP A 97 -6.06 -15.62 -1.61
N THR A 98 -5.47 -15.13 -2.68
CA THR A 98 -4.10 -14.63 -2.71
C THR A 98 -4.08 -13.11 -2.62
N TRP A 99 -2.92 -12.52 -2.30
CA TRP A 99 -2.74 -11.07 -2.37
C TRP A 99 -3.02 -10.53 -3.77
N HIS A 100 -2.73 -11.30 -4.82
CA HIS A 100 -3.10 -10.97 -6.19
C HIS A 100 -4.62 -10.91 -6.38
N ASN A 101 -5.39 -11.88 -5.88
CA ASN A 101 -6.86 -11.84 -5.99
C ASN A 101 -7.47 -10.62 -5.30
N LEU A 102 -6.94 -10.26 -4.12
CA LEU A 102 -7.37 -9.07 -3.39
C LEU A 102 -7.00 -7.79 -4.14
N PHE A 103 -5.78 -7.75 -4.68
CA PHE A 103 -5.30 -6.63 -5.48
C PHE A 103 -6.14 -6.44 -6.75
N GLU A 104 -6.37 -7.48 -7.55
CA GLU A 104 -7.15 -7.39 -8.79
C GLU A 104 -8.59 -6.90 -8.55
N ARG A 105 -9.23 -7.36 -7.48
CA ARG A 105 -10.57 -6.86 -7.10
C ARG A 105 -10.55 -5.37 -6.74
N THR A 106 -9.50 -4.94 -6.05
CA THR A 106 -9.34 -3.53 -5.65
C THR A 106 -9.01 -2.67 -6.85
N ASP A 107 -8.09 -3.10 -7.70
CA ASP A 107 -7.68 -2.43 -8.94
C ASP A 107 -8.87 -2.27 -9.90
N ALA A 108 -9.69 -3.31 -10.08
CA ALA A 108 -10.88 -3.26 -10.92
C ALA A 108 -11.94 -2.23 -10.47
N GLN A 109 -11.90 -1.79 -9.21
CA GLN A 109 -12.83 -0.80 -8.65
C GLN A 109 -12.31 0.64 -8.74
N ILE A 110 -11.05 0.82 -9.13
CA ILE A 110 -10.37 2.12 -9.11
C ILE A 110 -9.99 2.49 -10.54
N ARG A 111 -10.48 3.63 -11.04
CA ARG A 111 -10.20 4.09 -12.42
C ARG A 111 -9.33 5.35 -12.45
N GLU A 112 -9.32 6.08 -11.35
CA GLU A 112 -8.78 7.43 -11.23
C GLU A 112 -7.29 7.43 -10.84
N GLN A 113 -6.78 6.32 -10.31
CA GLN A 113 -5.38 6.10 -9.98
C GLN A 113 -5.01 4.65 -10.31
N ARG A 114 -3.71 4.34 -10.43
CA ARG A 114 -3.25 2.99 -10.73
C ARG A 114 -2.53 2.40 -9.53
N PRO A 115 -3.22 1.52 -8.76
CA PRO A 115 -2.56 0.67 -7.80
C PRO A 115 -1.42 -0.15 -8.43
N GLN A 116 -0.45 -0.53 -7.61
CA GLN A 116 0.67 -1.37 -8.04
C GLN A 116 1.00 -2.42 -6.98
N ILE A 117 1.48 -3.58 -7.44
CA ILE A 117 1.89 -4.70 -6.58
C ILE A 117 3.22 -5.29 -7.05
N GLU A 118 4.14 -5.49 -6.10
CA GLU A 118 5.46 -6.08 -6.31
C GLU A 118 5.67 -7.27 -5.36
N GLY A 119 6.57 -8.20 -5.75
CA GLY A 119 6.94 -9.36 -4.94
C GLY A 119 6.08 -10.61 -5.17
N ASN A 120 6.03 -11.52 -4.18
CA ASN A 120 5.36 -12.82 -4.31
C ASN A 120 3.83 -12.73 -4.18
N ARG A 121 3.17 -12.12 -5.16
CA ARG A 121 1.72 -11.86 -5.16
C ARG A 121 0.81 -13.10 -5.09
N ARG A 122 1.33 -14.30 -5.40
CA ARG A 122 0.57 -15.57 -5.32
C ARG A 122 0.51 -16.16 -3.92
N GLN A 123 1.17 -15.54 -2.95
CA GLN A 123 1.07 -15.94 -1.56
C GLN A 123 -0.39 -15.79 -1.07
N LEU A 124 -0.88 -16.79 -0.33
CA LEU A 124 -2.19 -16.74 0.32
C LEU A 124 -2.26 -15.59 1.33
N LEU A 125 -3.46 -15.02 1.47
CA LEU A 125 -3.76 -14.12 2.57
C LEU A 125 -3.60 -14.86 3.90
N ALA A 126 -2.66 -14.41 4.73
CA ALA A 126 -2.46 -14.98 6.05
C ALA A 126 -3.62 -14.60 6.97
N GLY A 127 -4.24 -15.58 7.63
CA GLY A 127 -5.25 -15.33 8.67
C GLY A 127 -6.71 -15.55 8.27
N VAL A 128 -7.01 -15.93 7.02
CA VAL A 128 -8.38 -16.35 6.64
C VAL A 128 -8.60 -17.82 7.00
N THR A 129 -8.70 -18.12 8.28
CA THR A 129 -9.21 -19.43 8.75
C THR A 129 -10.68 -19.55 8.39
N LYS A 130 -11.09 -20.69 7.83
CA LYS A 130 -12.51 -21.05 7.64
C LYS A 130 -13.28 -20.69 8.91
N GLY A 131 -14.23 -19.76 8.80
CA GLY A 131 -15.26 -19.60 9.82
C GLY A 131 -16.00 -20.93 9.92
N SER A 132 -15.81 -21.61 11.05
CA SER A 132 -16.70 -22.69 11.46
C SER A 132 -18.08 -22.06 11.71
N ILE A 133 -19.04 -22.45 10.88
CA ILE A 133 -20.48 -22.34 11.19
C ILE A 133 -20.83 -23.59 11.99
#